data_AF-A0A8S4AM28-F1
#
_entry.id   AF-A0A8S4AM28-F1
#
_cell.length_a   1.000
_cell.length_b   1.000
_cell.length_c   1.000
_cell.angle_alpha   90.00
_cell.angle_beta   90.00
_cell.angle_gamma   90.00
#
_symmetry.space_group_name_H-M   'P 1'
#
loop_
_entity.id
_entity.type
_entity.pdbx_description
1 polymer ?
#
loop_
_entity_poly.entity_id
_entity_poly.type
_entity_poly.pdbx_seq_one_letter_code
_entity_poly.pdbx_strand_id
1 'polypeptide(L)'
;MVSFSGRVDFDRCPHHCSRFTMHCRAIFTQLKEGATERETTCRTPGDNGYLRRDTSVTPSSIMSKQKLFSELSTSVRAFQYDLQPDVPKSKGRQLFFDTHAIVRLFEENGFSTQQAETMVKVLMGTTNSNMDVIYSDMVTKVQQEIMMQQVMSQIVAVKKDMIILEKSEFSTLLAENEKLKIQLVQLKVQLADVMNKVRSDNILDINLEKSRVKELKVEHEKKLLETRTEIMEMTSEQDCHLTQTNMKIDTEVAGLKTMLEAHKLDTIKYLEGRTRQWGSVFTCLTVVLGFYRIWM
;
A
#
# COMPACT_ATOMS: atom_id res chain seq x y z
N MET A 1 -16.72 -25.22 4.41
CA MET A 1 -16.61 -25.79 5.77
C MET A 1 -16.47 -27.30 5.61
N VAL A 2 -15.25 -27.81 5.51
CA VAL A 2 -14.97 -29.25 5.44
C VAL A 2 -14.06 -29.56 6.62
N SER A 3 -14.62 -30.26 7.60
CA SER A 3 -13.96 -30.65 8.84
C SER A 3 -13.20 -31.95 8.59
N PHE A 4 -11.87 -31.92 8.66
CA PHE A 4 -11.05 -33.14 8.67
C PHE A 4 -10.70 -33.49 10.12
N SER A 5 -11.59 -34.27 10.74
CA SER A 5 -11.31 -34.99 11.98
C SER A 5 -10.67 -36.33 11.60
N GLY A 6 -9.35 -36.37 11.60
CA GLY A 6 -8.57 -37.60 11.43
C GLY A 6 -7.57 -37.71 12.56
N ARG A 7 -7.98 -38.36 13.66
CA ARG A 7 -7.11 -38.68 14.78
C ARG A 7 -6.28 -39.91 14.39
N VAL A 8 -5.03 -39.70 14.01
CA VAL A 8 -4.05 -40.77 13.81
C VAL A 8 -3.43 -41.05 15.18
N ASP A 9 -3.74 -42.20 15.77
CA ASP A 9 -3.12 -42.65 17.02
C ASP A 9 -1.65 -43.01 16.76
N PHE A 10 -0.75 -42.25 17.40
CA PHE A 10 0.71 -42.34 17.27
C PHE A 10 1.37 -43.24 18.35
N ASP A 11 0.59 -43.97 19.13
CA ASP A 11 1.05 -44.66 20.35
C ASP A 11 1.88 -45.93 20.13
N ARG A 12 2.46 -46.14 18.94
CA ARG A 12 3.31 -47.31 18.67
C ARG A 12 4.55 -47.02 17.83
N CYS A 13 5.18 -45.85 18.03
CA CYS A 13 6.47 -45.54 17.42
C CYS A 13 7.66 -45.71 18.40
N PRO A 14 8.81 -46.25 17.95
CA PRO A 14 10.03 -46.37 18.77
C PRO A 14 10.50 -45.00 19.28
N HIS A 15 11.06 -44.96 20.49
CA HIS A 15 11.44 -43.76 21.26
C HIS A 15 12.30 -42.71 20.49
N HIS A 16 12.90 -43.06 19.35
CA HIS A 16 13.68 -42.14 18.52
C HIS A 16 12.82 -41.24 17.59
N CYS A 17 11.54 -41.57 17.39
CA CYS A 17 10.60 -40.79 16.58
C CYS A 17 9.97 -39.63 17.37
N SER A 18 9.78 -39.80 18.69
CA SER A 18 9.15 -38.80 19.58
C SER A 18 9.82 -37.42 19.56
N ARG A 19 11.16 -37.39 19.48
CA ARG A 19 11.92 -36.12 19.47
C ARG A 19 11.73 -35.33 18.18
N PHE A 20 11.55 -36.03 17.06
CA PHE A 20 11.31 -35.44 15.75
C PHE A 20 9.89 -34.85 15.66
N THR A 21 8.90 -35.60 16.13
CA THR A 21 7.50 -35.13 16.20
C THR A 21 7.35 -33.93 17.13
N MET A 22 8.04 -33.92 18.27
CA MET A 22 8.03 -32.81 19.23
C MET A 22 8.69 -31.55 18.66
N HIS A 23 9.81 -31.67 17.94
CA HIS A 23 10.52 -30.53 17.35
C HIS A 23 9.72 -29.90 16.19
N CYS A 24 9.13 -30.73 15.33
CA CYS A 24 8.21 -30.26 14.29
C CYS A 24 6.98 -29.57 14.88
N ARG A 25 6.41 -30.10 15.98
CA ARG A 25 5.26 -29.50 16.67
C ARG A 25 5.62 -28.15 17.28
N ALA A 26 6.78 -28.02 17.92
CA ALA A 26 7.26 -26.76 18.49
C ALA A 26 7.48 -25.67 17.42
N ILE A 27 8.09 -26.03 16.29
CA ILE A 27 8.28 -25.10 15.16
C ILE A 27 6.95 -24.65 14.57
N PHE A 28 5.98 -25.57 14.43
CA PHE A 28 4.65 -25.24 13.93
C PHE A 28 3.86 -24.35 14.88
N THR A 29 4.01 -24.52 16.21
CA THR A 29 3.41 -23.64 17.22
C THR A 29 4.01 -22.24 17.19
N GLN A 30 5.34 -22.11 17.07
CA GLN A 30 6.01 -20.81 16.95
C GLN A 30 5.60 -20.03 15.69
N LEU A 31 5.38 -20.74 14.57
CA LEU A 31 4.85 -20.15 13.34
C LEU A 31 3.37 -19.73 13.48
N LYS A 32 2.58 -20.45 14.30
CA LYS A 32 1.17 -20.15 14.57
C LYS A 32 1.00 -18.96 15.52
N GLU A 33 1.83 -18.85 16.54
CA GLU A 33 1.83 -17.71 17.47
C GLU A 33 2.26 -16.42 16.78
N GLY A 34 3.29 -16.46 15.91
CA GLY A 34 3.69 -15.31 15.08
C GLY A 34 2.67 -14.91 14.00
N ALA A 35 1.71 -15.77 13.66
CA ALA A 35 0.57 -15.44 12.80
C ALA A 35 -0.60 -14.85 13.61
N THR A 36 -0.81 -15.32 14.83
CA THR A 36 -1.88 -14.85 15.71
C THR A 36 -1.59 -13.45 16.26
N GLU A 37 -0.33 -13.10 16.54
CA GLU A 37 0.08 -11.73 16.90
C GLU A 37 -0.16 -10.70 15.79
N ARG A 38 -0.23 -11.11 14.51
CA ARG A 38 -0.56 -10.20 13.41
C ARG A 38 -2.05 -9.84 13.33
N GLU A 39 -2.94 -10.61 13.98
CA GLU A 39 -4.38 -10.31 14.00
C GLU A 39 -4.82 -9.48 15.22
N THR A 40 -4.06 -9.46 16.31
CA THR A 40 -4.50 -8.83 17.57
C THR A 40 -4.07 -7.37 17.79
N THR A 41 -3.19 -6.79 16.97
CA THR A 41 -2.65 -5.43 17.21
C THR A 41 -3.35 -4.28 16.48
N CYS A 42 -4.47 -4.51 15.78
CA CYS A 42 -5.24 -3.46 15.12
C CYS A 42 -6.57 -3.16 15.81
N ARG A 43 -6.54 -2.58 17.02
CA ARG A 43 -7.67 -1.76 17.53
C ARG A 43 -7.16 -0.52 18.24
N THR A 44 -7.31 0.63 17.60
CA THR A 44 -7.34 1.95 18.24
C THR A 44 -8.62 2.67 17.81
N PRO A 45 -9.35 3.33 18.73
CA PRO A 45 -10.57 4.06 18.42
C PRO A 45 -10.27 5.50 18.00
N GLY A 46 -10.95 6.01 16.97
CA GLY A 46 -11.01 7.45 16.68
C GLY A 46 -10.89 7.83 15.20
N ASP A 47 -11.96 8.48 14.72
CA ASP A 47 -12.05 9.42 13.60
C ASP A 47 -12.21 8.94 12.13
N ASN A 48 -13.46 9.12 11.68
CA ASN A 48 -13.91 9.90 10.51
C ASN A 48 -13.07 9.89 9.22
N GLY A 49 -13.65 9.25 8.21
CA GLY A 49 -13.97 9.93 6.95
C GLY A 49 -12.85 10.07 5.91
N TYR A 50 -12.93 9.21 4.89
CA TYR A 50 -12.42 9.40 3.52
C TYR A 50 -10.89 9.41 3.29
N LEU A 51 -10.32 8.24 3.01
CA LEU A 51 -9.94 7.85 1.64
C LEU A 51 -9.48 6.39 1.63
N ARG A 52 -10.17 5.56 0.85
CA ARG A 52 -9.85 4.15 0.60
C ARG A 52 -8.60 4.07 -0.29
N ARG A 53 -7.55 3.41 0.20
CA ARG A 53 -6.49 2.88 -0.67
C ARG A 53 -6.09 1.50 -0.16
N ASP A 54 -6.80 0.51 -0.67
CA ASP A 54 -6.49 -0.90 -0.49
C ASP A 54 -5.06 -1.16 -1.01
N THR A 55 -4.12 -1.38 -0.10
CA THR A 55 -2.77 -1.85 -0.44
C THR A 55 -2.61 -3.24 0.17
N SER A 56 -3.20 -4.23 -0.52
CA SER A 56 -2.96 -5.64 -0.24
C SER A 56 -1.54 -6.00 -0.70
N VAL A 57 -0.58 -5.98 0.23
CA VAL A 57 0.76 -6.55 -0.01
C VAL A 57 0.96 -7.73 0.92
N THR A 58 0.56 -8.90 0.45
CA THR A 58 1.27 -10.16 0.70
C THR A 58 0.99 -11.08 -0.50
N PRO A 59 2.04 -11.58 -1.19
CA PRO A 59 2.23 -13.04 -1.20
C PRO A 59 3.69 -13.44 -1.44
N SER A 60 4.58 -13.36 -0.45
CA SER A 60 5.94 -13.92 -0.56
C SER A 60 6.12 -15.25 0.19
N SER A 61 5.30 -15.54 1.21
CA SER A 61 5.37 -16.81 1.96
C SER A 61 4.67 -18.00 1.29
N ILE A 62 3.80 -17.78 0.30
CA ILE A 62 3.07 -18.88 -0.38
C ILE A 62 3.98 -19.56 -1.41
N MET A 63 4.84 -18.80 -2.09
CA MET A 63 5.74 -19.33 -3.13
C MET A 63 6.82 -20.27 -2.59
N SER A 64 7.32 -20.02 -1.38
CA SER A 64 8.38 -20.86 -0.77
C SER A 64 7.85 -22.24 -0.35
N LYS A 65 6.61 -22.31 0.16
CA LYS A 65 5.97 -23.59 0.53
C LYS A 65 5.73 -24.49 -0.68
N GLN A 66 5.37 -23.89 -1.83
CA GLN A 66 5.06 -24.64 -3.05
C GLN A 66 6.30 -25.26 -3.68
N LYS A 67 7.44 -24.56 -3.61
CA LYS A 67 8.72 -25.04 -4.16
C LYS A 67 9.26 -26.24 -3.37
N LEU A 68 9.26 -26.16 -2.04
CA LEU A 68 9.67 -27.24 -1.14
C LEU A 68 8.81 -28.51 -1.30
N PHE A 69 7.49 -28.36 -1.45
CA PHE A 69 6.61 -29.52 -1.66
C PHE A 69 6.84 -30.19 -3.02
N SER A 70 7.16 -29.41 -4.06
CA SER A 70 7.42 -29.98 -5.39
C SER A 70 8.72 -30.78 -5.42
N GLU A 71 9.79 -30.29 -4.77
CA GLU A 71 11.11 -30.94 -4.74
C GLU A 71 11.11 -32.23 -3.90
N LEU A 72 10.35 -32.26 -2.81
CA LEU A 72 10.14 -33.49 -2.03
C LEU A 72 9.38 -34.54 -2.84
N SER A 73 8.40 -34.13 -3.65
CA SER A 73 7.58 -35.02 -4.48
C SER A 73 8.36 -35.63 -5.64
N THR A 74 9.30 -34.89 -6.25
CA THR A 74 10.23 -35.43 -7.26
C THR A 74 11.25 -36.38 -6.64
N SER A 75 11.77 -36.08 -5.45
CA SER A 75 12.70 -36.97 -4.74
C SER A 75 12.05 -38.31 -4.37
N VAL A 76 10.81 -38.31 -3.86
CA VAL A 76 10.06 -39.54 -3.52
C VAL A 76 9.78 -40.41 -4.75
N ARG A 77 9.54 -39.82 -5.94
CA ARG A 77 9.33 -40.58 -7.19
C ARG A 77 10.60 -41.28 -7.70
N ALA A 78 11.79 -40.74 -7.39
CA ALA A 78 13.05 -41.37 -7.78
C ALA A 78 13.34 -42.67 -7.01
N PHE A 79 12.77 -42.84 -5.81
CA PHE A 79 12.96 -44.04 -5.00
C PHE A 79 12.10 -45.25 -5.42
N GLN A 80 11.17 -45.07 -6.37
CA GLN A 80 10.12 -46.07 -6.62
C GLN A 80 10.51 -47.16 -7.63
N TYR A 81 11.72 -47.15 -8.21
CA TYR A 81 12.03 -47.96 -9.40
C TYR A 81 13.23 -48.91 -9.37
N ASP A 82 13.93 -49.12 -8.24
CA ASP A 82 15.16 -49.94 -8.32
C ASP A 82 15.36 -50.93 -7.16
N LEU A 83 14.31 -51.67 -6.84
CA LEU A 83 14.33 -52.83 -5.93
C LEU A 83 14.19 -54.15 -6.71
N GLN A 84 14.81 -54.27 -7.88
CA GLN A 84 15.10 -55.60 -8.43
C GLN A 84 16.59 -55.91 -8.26
N PRO A 85 17.00 -56.59 -7.18
CA PRO A 85 18.26 -57.27 -7.17
C PRO A 85 18.17 -58.41 -8.18
N ASP A 86 19.12 -58.47 -9.12
CA ASP A 86 19.29 -59.61 -10.01
C ASP A 86 19.75 -60.81 -9.14
N VAL A 87 18.84 -61.75 -8.88
CA VAL A 87 19.05 -62.80 -7.88
C VAL A 87 19.77 -63.99 -8.51
N PRO A 88 20.85 -64.53 -7.91
CA PRO A 88 21.41 -65.80 -8.31
C PRO A 88 20.36 -66.91 -8.09
N LYS A 89 19.86 -67.52 -9.16
CA LYS A 89 19.00 -68.72 -9.07
C LYS A 89 19.74 -69.77 -8.24
N SER A 90 19.19 -70.11 -7.07
CA SER A 90 19.80 -71.11 -6.18
C SER A 90 19.71 -72.49 -6.82
N LYS A 91 20.77 -72.90 -7.52
CA LYS A 91 20.89 -74.14 -8.30
C LYS A 91 21.03 -75.42 -7.46
N GLY A 92 20.74 -75.42 -6.17
CA GLY A 92 21.28 -76.45 -5.28
C GLY A 92 20.43 -76.82 -4.07
N ARG A 93 19.21 -77.32 -4.28
CA ARG A 93 18.51 -78.08 -3.23
C ARG A 93 17.97 -79.39 -3.80
N GLN A 94 18.88 -80.35 -3.97
CA GLN A 94 18.50 -81.73 -4.25
C GLN A 94 17.76 -82.31 -3.04
N LEU A 95 16.56 -82.83 -3.29
CA LEU A 95 15.84 -83.63 -2.31
C LEU A 95 16.41 -85.04 -2.34
N PHE A 96 16.84 -85.53 -1.18
CA PHE A 96 17.26 -86.91 -1.02
C PHE A 96 16.03 -87.79 -0.84
N PHE A 97 15.40 -88.16 -1.97
CA PHE A 97 14.36 -89.18 -1.98
C PHE A 97 15.01 -90.56 -2.12
N ASP A 98 14.85 -91.40 -1.09
CA ASP A 98 15.20 -92.82 -1.21
C ASP A 98 14.15 -93.52 -2.09
N THR A 99 14.44 -93.50 -3.38
CA THR A 99 13.61 -94.13 -4.42
C THR A 99 13.50 -95.63 -4.17
N HIS A 100 14.55 -96.26 -3.64
CA HIS A 100 14.59 -97.71 -3.45
C HIS A 100 13.71 -98.16 -2.28
N ALA A 101 13.73 -97.45 -1.16
CA ALA A 101 12.88 -97.77 -0.02
C ALA A 101 11.38 -97.69 -0.37
N ILE A 102 11.00 -96.70 -1.17
CA ILE A 102 9.60 -96.52 -1.61
C ILE A 102 9.19 -97.61 -2.61
N VAL A 103 10.07 -98.02 -3.52
CA VAL A 103 9.80 -99.13 -4.44
C VAL A 103 9.59 -100.44 -3.66
N ARG A 104 10.45 -100.74 -2.68
CA ARG A 104 10.28 -101.94 -1.82
C ARG A 104 8.96 -101.93 -1.06
N LEU A 105 8.55 -100.77 -0.54
CA LEU A 105 7.27 -100.63 0.14
C LEU A 105 6.10 -100.97 -0.79
N PHE A 106 6.13 -100.52 -2.05
CA PHE A 106 5.09 -100.87 -3.01
C PHE A 106 5.11 -102.36 -3.37
N GLU A 107 6.28 -102.98 -3.50
CA GLU A 107 6.41 -104.42 -3.75
C GLU A 107 5.85 -105.26 -2.58
N GLU A 108 6.12 -104.87 -1.33
CA GLU A 108 5.56 -105.51 -0.13
C GLU A 108 4.03 -105.41 -0.04
N ASN A 109 3.45 -104.38 -0.65
CA ASN A 109 2.00 -104.17 -0.72
C ASN A 109 1.34 -104.81 -1.95
N GLY A 110 2.06 -105.66 -2.69
CA GLY A 110 1.51 -106.47 -3.79
C GLY A 110 1.55 -105.82 -5.18
N PHE A 111 2.32 -104.73 -5.36
CA PHE A 111 2.56 -104.16 -6.68
C PHE A 111 3.70 -104.89 -7.40
N SER A 112 3.63 -105.02 -8.72
CA SER A 112 4.77 -105.49 -9.50
C SER A 112 5.89 -104.44 -9.52
N THR A 113 7.15 -104.88 -9.62
CA THR A 113 8.33 -103.99 -9.65
C THR A 113 8.20 -102.87 -10.69
N GLN A 114 7.69 -103.17 -11.90
CA GLN A 114 7.46 -102.14 -12.93
C GLN A 114 6.39 -101.10 -12.54
N GLN A 115 5.32 -101.53 -11.89
CA GLN A 115 4.26 -100.63 -11.42
C GLN A 115 4.76 -99.75 -10.28
N ALA A 116 5.49 -100.33 -9.33
CA ALA A 116 6.12 -99.63 -8.22
C ALA A 116 7.10 -98.55 -8.72
N GLU A 117 8.02 -98.89 -9.63
CA GLU A 117 8.96 -97.92 -10.22
C GLU A 117 8.25 -96.78 -10.96
N THR A 118 7.18 -97.08 -11.69
CA THR A 118 6.43 -96.08 -12.46
C THR A 118 5.71 -95.10 -11.53
N MET A 119 5.08 -95.59 -10.47
CA MET A 119 4.45 -94.74 -9.46
C MET A 119 5.47 -93.85 -8.74
N VAL A 120 6.63 -94.39 -8.38
CA VAL A 120 7.69 -93.59 -7.73
C VAL A 120 8.25 -92.53 -8.68
N LYS A 121 8.42 -92.83 -9.98
CA LYS A 121 8.82 -91.85 -10.99
C LYS A 121 7.82 -90.69 -11.12
N VAL A 122 6.51 -90.98 -11.13
CA VAL A 122 5.46 -89.95 -11.18
C VAL A 122 5.44 -89.10 -9.90
N LEU A 123 5.60 -89.72 -8.73
CA LEU A 123 5.68 -89.03 -7.44
C LEU A 123 6.90 -88.12 -7.37
N MET A 124 8.06 -88.58 -7.82
CA MET A 124 9.28 -87.78 -7.86
C MET A 124 9.16 -86.62 -8.86
N GLY A 125 8.59 -86.86 -10.05
CA GLY A 125 8.33 -85.81 -11.04
C GLY A 125 7.38 -84.73 -10.51
N THR A 126 6.28 -85.13 -9.87
CA THR A 126 5.30 -84.20 -9.28
C THR A 126 5.91 -83.44 -8.10
N THR A 127 6.67 -84.11 -7.24
CA THR A 127 7.31 -83.49 -6.07
C THR A 127 8.38 -82.48 -6.49
N ASN A 128 9.20 -82.82 -7.49
CA ASN A 128 10.18 -81.89 -8.03
C ASN A 128 9.51 -80.67 -8.67
N SER A 129 8.45 -80.87 -9.48
CA SER A 129 7.71 -79.77 -10.09
C SER A 129 7.05 -78.86 -9.05
N ASN A 130 6.46 -79.42 -7.99
CA ASN A 130 5.85 -78.63 -6.92
C ASN A 130 6.89 -77.84 -6.13
N MET A 131 8.07 -78.42 -5.93
CA MET A 131 9.15 -77.77 -5.19
C MET A 131 9.80 -76.64 -6.00
N ASP A 132 9.93 -76.77 -7.32
CA ASP A 132 10.40 -75.67 -8.18
C ASP A 132 9.50 -74.43 -8.06
N VAL A 133 8.18 -74.61 -8.02
CA VAL A 133 7.20 -73.53 -7.80
C VAL A 133 7.31 -72.95 -6.39
N ILE A 134 7.43 -73.80 -5.37
CA ILE A 134 7.59 -73.34 -3.98
C ILE A 134 8.90 -72.54 -3.82
N TYR A 135 9.99 -72.97 -4.45
CA TYR A 135 11.26 -72.26 -4.42
C TYR A 135 11.28 -70.99 -5.27
N SER A 136 10.47 -70.87 -6.32
CA SER A 136 10.34 -69.62 -7.07
C SER A 136 9.60 -68.53 -6.30
N ASP A 137 8.62 -68.93 -5.47
CA ASP A 137 7.82 -67.98 -4.68
C ASP A 137 8.43 -67.68 -3.30
N MET A 138 9.33 -68.53 -2.81
CA MET A 138 10.00 -68.30 -1.53
C MET A 138 11.18 -67.34 -1.66
N VAL A 139 11.22 -66.37 -0.74
CA VAL A 139 12.37 -65.48 -0.57
C VAL A 139 13.41 -66.14 0.33
N THR A 140 14.68 -66.11 -0.11
CA THR A 140 15.77 -66.64 0.72
C THR A 140 16.10 -65.68 1.86
N LYS A 141 16.53 -66.19 3.02
CA LYS A 141 16.94 -65.35 4.16
C LYS A 141 18.01 -64.32 3.78
N VAL A 142 18.97 -64.74 2.93
CA VAL A 142 20.02 -63.86 2.40
C VAL A 142 19.43 -62.72 1.58
N GLN A 143 18.46 -63.01 0.72
CA GLN A 143 17.79 -61.98 -0.08
C GLN A 143 16.97 -61.01 0.77
N GLN A 144 16.30 -61.50 1.82
CA GLN A 144 15.59 -60.66 2.78
C GLN A 144 16.57 -59.73 3.52
N GLU A 145 17.73 -60.23 3.95
CA GLU A 145 18.76 -59.42 4.62
C GLU A 145 19.34 -58.34 3.70
N ILE A 146 19.64 -58.68 2.43
CA ILE A 146 20.12 -57.70 1.43
C ILE A 146 19.10 -56.59 1.21
N MET A 147 17.83 -56.95 0.97
CA MET A 147 16.78 -55.94 0.80
C MET A 147 16.60 -55.10 2.05
N MET A 148 16.65 -55.69 3.25
CA MET A 148 16.54 -54.94 4.49
C MET A 148 17.70 -53.96 4.68
N GLN A 149 18.94 -54.34 4.35
CA GLN A 149 20.08 -53.44 4.39
C GLN A 149 19.94 -52.29 3.38
N GLN A 150 19.44 -52.57 2.18
CA GLN A 150 19.20 -51.55 1.15
C GLN A 150 18.16 -50.52 1.61
N VAL A 151 17.04 -50.98 2.18
CA VAL A 151 16.00 -50.10 2.75
C VAL A 151 16.57 -49.29 3.93
N MET A 152 17.33 -49.92 4.83
CA MET A 152 17.96 -49.21 5.95
C MET A 152 18.95 -48.13 5.48
N SER A 153 19.73 -48.41 4.44
CA SER A 153 20.64 -47.42 3.83
C SER A 153 19.89 -46.20 3.28
N GLN A 154 18.77 -46.43 2.57
CA GLN A 154 17.93 -45.34 2.07
C GLN A 154 17.32 -44.50 3.21
N ILE A 155 16.86 -45.15 4.28
CA ILE A 155 16.35 -44.44 5.47
C ILE A 155 17.43 -43.56 6.09
N VAL A 156 18.67 -44.05 6.18
CA VAL A 156 19.82 -43.28 6.69
C VAL A 156 20.12 -42.08 5.79
N ALA A 157 20.06 -42.23 4.47
CA ALA A 157 20.26 -41.14 3.52
C ALA A 157 19.20 -40.04 3.68
N VAL A 158 17.91 -40.40 3.70
CA VAL A 158 16.80 -39.45 3.91
C VAL A 158 16.93 -38.74 5.26
N LYS A 159 17.32 -39.46 6.32
CA LYS A 159 17.55 -38.87 7.64
C LYS A 159 18.68 -37.83 7.62
N LYS A 160 19.78 -38.10 6.90
CA LYS A 160 20.87 -37.13 6.75
C LYS A 160 20.37 -35.86 6.06
N ASP A 161 19.62 -36.00 4.98
CA ASP A 161 19.13 -34.85 4.21
C ASP A 161 18.13 -34.02 5.02
N MET A 162 17.26 -34.68 5.79
CA MET A 162 16.35 -34.03 6.75
C MET A 162 17.11 -33.22 7.80
N ILE A 163 18.16 -33.78 8.40
CA ILE A 163 18.99 -33.08 9.40
C ILE A 163 19.71 -31.87 8.77
N ILE A 164 20.21 -32.00 7.54
CA ILE A 164 20.87 -30.89 6.83
C ILE A 164 19.87 -29.77 6.58
N LEU A 165 18.68 -30.09 6.11
CA LEU A 165 17.63 -29.11 5.82
C LEU A 165 17.16 -28.39 7.10
N GLU A 166 16.95 -29.13 8.19
CA GLU A 166 16.60 -28.57 9.50
C GLU A 166 17.71 -27.71 10.12
N LYS A 167 18.98 -28.07 9.96
CA LYS A 167 20.07 -27.30 10.56
C LYS A 167 20.53 -26.12 9.72
N SER A 168 20.70 -26.32 8.42
CA SER A 168 21.32 -25.32 7.53
C SER A 168 20.30 -24.32 7.01
N GLU A 169 19.25 -24.81 6.34
CA GLU A 169 18.32 -23.94 5.62
C GLU A 169 17.34 -23.25 6.58
N PHE A 170 16.82 -23.99 7.56
CA PHE A 170 15.90 -23.41 8.54
C PHE A 170 16.57 -22.35 9.42
N SER A 171 17.81 -22.58 9.89
CA SER A 171 18.55 -21.57 10.66
C SER A 171 18.86 -20.32 9.83
N THR A 172 19.20 -20.49 8.56
CA THR A 172 19.44 -19.36 7.65
C THR A 172 18.15 -18.55 7.43
N LEU A 173 17.03 -19.22 7.17
CA LEU A 173 15.72 -18.57 7.00
C LEU A 173 15.24 -17.84 8.25
N LEU A 174 15.52 -18.39 9.44
CA LEU A 174 15.24 -17.72 10.71
C LEU A 174 16.07 -16.44 10.87
N ALA A 175 17.38 -16.52 10.65
CA ALA A 175 18.28 -15.37 10.73
C ALA A 175 17.90 -14.27 9.73
N GLU A 176 17.54 -14.64 8.49
CA GLU A 176 17.03 -13.71 7.49
C GLU A 176 15.69 -13.08 7.90
N ASN A 177 14.77 -13.86 8.48
CA ASN A 177 13.50 -13.33 8.99
C ASN A 177 13.71 -12.31 10.12
N GLU A 178 14.60 -12.60 11.07
CA GLU A 178 14.93 -11.68 12.16
C GLU A 178 15.58 -10.40 11.64
N LYS A 179 16.52 -10.54 10.70
CA LYS A 179 17.15 -9.39 10.02
C LYS A 179 16.11 -8.51 9.32
N LEU A 180 15.18 -9.11 8.57
CA LEU A 180 14.11 -8.38 7.89
C LEU A 180 13.17 -7.69 8.88
N LYS A 181 12.84 -8.33 10.01
CA LYS A 181 12.05 -7.69 11.08
C LYS A 181 12.77 -6.45 11.64
N ILE A 182 14.06 -6.54 11.92
CA ILE A 182 14.85 -5.41 12.42
C ILE A 182 14.87 -4.27 11.40
N GLN A 183 15.16 -4.57 10.13
CA GLN A 183 15.17 -3.56 9.06
C GLN A 183 13.81 -2.88 8.89
N LEU A 184 12.71 -3.63 9.00
CA LEU A 184 11.36 -3.08 8.94
C LEU A 184 11.12 -2.08 10.09
N VAL A 185 11.47 -2.46 11.32
CA VAL A 185 11.33 -1.57 12.49
C VAL A 185 12.18 -0.32 12.32
N GLN A 186 13.42 -0.46 11.85
CA GLN A 186 14.31 0.67 11.58
C GLN A 186 13.74 1.61 10.52
N LEU A 187 13.23 1.08 9.40
CA LEU A 187 12.60 1.89 8.35
C LEU A 187 11.35 2.61 8.85
N LYS A 188 10.55 1.98 9.71
CA LYS A 188 9.39 2.64 10.33
C LYS A 188 9.79 3.83 11.19
N VAL A 189 10.85 3.67 12.00
CA VAL A 189 11.38 4.77 12.84
C VAL A 189 11.93 5.90 11.97
N GLN A 190 12.73 5.58 10.97
CA GLN A 190 13.27 6.57 10.03
C GLN A 190 12.16 7.32 9.28
N LEU A 191 11.13 6.62 8.81
CA LEU A 191 10.00 7.25 8.13
C LEU A 191 9.22 8.19 9.06
N ALA A 192 9.00 7.79 10.32
CA ALA A 192 8.34 8.63 11.31
C ALA A 192 9.15 9.90 11.60
N ASP A 193 10.48 9.78 11.73
CA ASP A 193 11.38 10.91 11.95
C ASP A 193 11.37 11.89 10.77
N VAL A 194 11.53 11.38 9.53
CA VAL A 194 11.46 12.21 8.31
C VAL A 194 10.10 12.89 8.18
N MET A 195 9.00 12.18 8.47
CA MET A 195 7.66 12.76 8.44
C MET A 195 7.48 13.87 9.47
N ASN A 196 8.00 13.69 10.69
CA ASN A 196 7.95 14.71 11.74
C ASN A 196 8.82 15.93 11.39
N LYS A 197 10.00 15.70 10.80
CA LYS A 197 10.87 16.76 10.30
C LYS A 197 10.17 17.58 9.22
N VAL A 198 9.64 16.94 8.18
CA VAL A 198 8.90 17.61 7.09
C VAL A 198 7.69 18.37 7.62
N ARG A 199 6.95 17.77 8.57
CA ARG A 199 5.82 18.44 9.24
C ARG A 199 6.27 19.72 9.95
N SER A 200 7.35 19.65 10.72
CA SER A 200 7.87 20.78 11.49
C SER A 200 8.40 21.88 10.57
N ASP A 201 9.15 21.49 9.53
CA ASP A 201 9.68 22.40 8.50
C ASP A 201 8.53 23.14 7.79
N ASN A 202 7.45 22.43 7.41
CA ASN A 202 6.28 23.03 6.77
C ASN A 202 5.49 23.97 7.70
N ILE A 203 5.35 23.63 8.99
CA ILE A 203 4.72 24.53 9.97
C ILE A 203 5.55 25.81 10.12
N LEU A 204 6.87 25.69 10.19
CA LEU A 204 7.76 26.84 10.26
C LEU A 204 7.63 27.73 9.02
N ASP A 205 7.67 27.13 7.82
CA ASP A 205 7.52 27.85 6.55
C ASP A 205 6.20 28.62 6.47
N ILE A 206 5.08 27.96 6.79
CA ILE A 206 3.76 28.61 6.85
C ILE A 206 3.75 29.77 7.85
N ASN A 207 4.40 29.62 9.01
CA ASN A 207 4.45 30.67 10.01
C ASN A 207 5.29 31.87 9.55
N LEU A 208 6.42 31.62 8.87
CA LEU A 208 7.27 32.66 8.30
C LEU A 208 6.52 33.42 7.21
N GLU A 209 5.89 32.72 6.26
CA GLU A 209 5.09 33.35 5.21
C GLU A 209 3.88 34.11 5.78
N LYS A 210 3.22 33.56 6.80
CA LYS A 210 2.14 34.27 7.51
C LYS A 210 2.64 35.56 8.16
N SER A 211 3.84 35.56 8.73
CA SER A 211 4.45 36.78 9.29
C SER A 211 4.76 37.79 8.20
N ARG A 212 5.35 37.35 7.09
CA ARG A 212 5.67 38.21 5.93
C ARG A 212 4.42 38.84 5.32
N VAL A 213 3.34 38.08 5.18
CA VAL A 213 2.04 38.59 4.68
C VAL A 213 1.45 39.62 5.64
N LYS A 214 1.56 39.40 6.95
CA LYS A 214 1.10 40.38 7.95
C LYS A 214 1.90 41.69 7.87
N GLU A 215 3.21 41.61 7.75
CA GLU A 215 4.07 42.78 7.62
C GLU A 215 3.74 43.58 6.35
N LEU A 216 3.59 42.90 5.21
CA LEU A 216 3.14 43.53 3.98
C LEU A 216 1.76 44.18 4.12
N LYS A 217 0.81 43.53 4.80
CA LYS A 217 -0.52 44.10 5.06
C LYS A 217 -0.44 45.39 5.86
N VAL A 218 0.38 45.42 6.92
CA VAL A 218 0.60 46.62 7.74
C VAL A 218 1.22 47.74 6.90
N GLU A 219 2.22 47.42 6.07
CA GLU A 219 2.84 48.40 5.17
C GLU A 219 1.84 48.95 4.14
N HIS A 220 0.98 48.09 3.57
CA HIS A 220 -0.09 48.51 2.67
C HIS A 220 -1.14 49.38 3.38
N GLU A 221 -1.53 49.04 4.61
CA GLU A 221 -2.45 49.84 5.40
C GLU A 221 -1.86 51.22 5.72
N LYS A 222 -0.56 51.28 6.02
CA LYS A 222 0.17 52.55 6.22
C LYS A 222 0.17 53.41 4.96
N LYS A 223 0.55 52.87 3.81
CA LYS A 223 0.51 53.60 2.52
C LYS A 223 -0.89 54.07 2.15
N LEU A 224 -1.90 53.24 2.43
CA LEU A 224 -3.29 53.61 2.21
C LEU A 224 -3.71 54.77 3.12
N LEU A 225 -3.23 54.79 4.36
CA LEU A 225 -3.50 55.88 5.29
C LEU A 225 -2.79 57.17 4.85
N GLU A 226 -1.51 57.09 4.45
CA GLU A 226 -0.73 58.23 3.94
C GLU A 226 -1.37 58.85 2.70
N THR A 227 -1.73 58.04 1.70
CA THR A 227 -2.44 58.51 0.50
C THR A 227 -3.80 59.12 0.84
N ARG A 228 -4.54 58.54 1.80
CA ARG A 228 -5.80 59.12 2.28
C ARG A 228 -5.59 60.47 2.94
N THR A 229 -4.53 60.65 3.74
CA THR A 229 -4.22 61.94 4.37
C THR A 229 -3.82 62.98 3.33
N GLU A 230 -3.01 62.61 2.33
CA GLU A 230 -2.60 63.49 1.23
C GLU A 230 -3.81 63.96 0.40
N ILE A 231 -4.74 63.06 0.07
CA ILE A 231 -5.99 63.41 -0.61
C ILE A 231 -6.83 64.39 0.23
N MET A 232 -6.90 64.19 1.54
CA MET A 232 -7.65 65.07 2.44
C MET A 232 -7.04 66.47 2.49
N GLU A 233 -5.71 66.58 2.54
CA GLU A 233 -4.97 67.84 2.50
C GLU A 233 -5.23 68.57 1.19
N MET A 234 -5.02 67.90 0.04
CA MET A 234 -5.31 68.48 -1.28
C MET A 234 -6.78 68.93 -1.42
N THR A 235 -7.72 68.15 -0.89
CA THR A 235 -9.15 68.52 -0.91
C THR A 235 -9.40 69.79 -0.10
N SER A 236 -8.79 69.91 1.08
CA SER A 236 -8.92 71.11 1.91
C SER A 236 -8.30 72.36 1.28
N GLU A 237 -7.16 72.21 0.61
CA GLU A 237 -6.54 73.28 -0.17
C GLU A 237 -7.45 73.70 -1.33
N GLN A 238 -8.01 72.73 -2.05
CA GLN A 238 -8.94 72.96 -3.14
C GLN A 238 -10.20 73.68 -2.67
N ASP A 239 -10.78 73.29 -1.53
CA ASP A 239 -11.95 73.95 -0.94
C ASP A 239 -11.64 75.40 -0.50
N CYS A 240 -10.44 75.64 0.06
CA CYS A 240 -9.98 76.99 0.38
C CYS A 240 -9.86 77.86 -0.89
N HIS A 241 -9.22 77.34 -1.95
CA HIS A 241 -9.14 78.04 -3.23
C HIS A 241 -10.51 78.29 -3.86
N LEU A 242 -11.43 77.32 -3.77
CA LEU A 242 -12.79 77.44 -4.26
C LEU A 242 -13.58 78.52 -3.49
N THR A 243 -13.49 78.55 -2.17
CA THR A 243 -14.15 79.58 -1.36
C THR A 243 -13.57 80.97 -1.62
N GLN A 244 -12.25 81.10 -1.78
CA GLN A 244 -11.61 82.37 -2.14
C GLN A 244 -12.07 82.89 -3.51
N THR A 245 -12.12 82.01 -4.52
CA THR A 245 -12.59 82.39 -5.86
C THR A 245 -14.06 82.76 -5.88
N ASN A 246 -14.91 82.04 -5.14
CA ASN A 246 -16.32 82.40 -4.96
C ASN A 246 -16.49 83.79 -4.32
N MET A 247 -15.76 84.09 -3.24
CA MET A 247 -15.81 85.41 -2.60
C MET A 247 -15.38 86.54 -3.55
N LYS A 248 -14.38 86.28 -4.41
CA LYS A 248 -13.95 87.23 -5.43
C LYS A 248 -15.04 87.46 -6.48
N ILE A 249 -15.66 86.39 -6.97
CA ILE A 249 -16.79 86.46 -7.91
C ILE A 249 -17.94 87.26 -7.30
N ASP A 250 -18.33 86.98 -6.05
CA ASP A 250 -19.40 87.70 -5.37
C ASP A 250 -19.12 89.20 -5.24
N THR A 251 -17.87 89.55 -4.94
CA THR A 251 -17.43 90.95 -4.85
C THR A 251 -17.47 91.65 -6.20
N GLU A 252 -16.98 90.99 -7.26
CA GLU A 252 -17.05 91.51 -8.63
C GLU A 252 -18.49 91.65 -9.12
N VAL A 253 -19.37 90.70 -8.82
CA VAL A 253 -20.81 90.75 -9.12
C VAL A 253 -21.49 91.91 -8.39
N ALA A 254 -21.18 92.11 -7.11
CA ALA A 254 -21.68 93.26 -6.34
C ALA A 254 -21.16 94.60 -6.92
N GLY A 255 -19.88 94.66 -7.30
CA GLY A 255 -19.28 95.84 -7.94
C GLY A 255 -19.88 96.16 -9.32
N LEU A 256 -20.06 95.15 -10.17
CA LEU A 256 -20.74 95.30 -11.45
C LEU A 256 -22.19 95.74 -11.26
N LYS A 257 -22.89 95.21 -10.25
CA LYS A 257 -24.25 95.61 -9.91
C LYS A 257 -24.33 97.07 -9.46
N THR A 258 -23.41 97.55 -8.61
CA THR A 258 -23.39 98.96 -8.19
C THR A 258 -23.05 99.90 -9.34
N MET A 259 -22.09 99.54 -10.21
CA MET A 259 -21.79 100.30 -11.43
C MET A 259 -22.99 100.34 -12.37
N LEU A 260 -23.71 99.21 -12.52
CA LEU A 260 -24.93 99.16 -13.32
C LEU A 260 -26.04 100.05 -12.72
N GLU A 261 -26.24 100.02 -11.41
CA GLU A 261 -27.20 100.87 -10.71
C GLU A 261 -26.83 102.36 -10.83
N ALA A 262 -25.55 102.71 -10.70
CA ALA A 262 -25.05 104.07 -10.93
C ALA A 262 -25.30 104.54 -12.38
N HIS A 263 -24.99 103.70 -13.37
CA HIS A 263 -25.25 104.02 -14.78
C HIS A 263 -26.74 104.19 -15.07
N LYS A 264 -27.62 103.38 -14.45
CA LYS A 264 -29.08 103.58 -14.53
C LYS A 264 -29.48 104.96 -13.96
N LEU A 265 -28.95 105.34 -12.80
CA LEU A 265 -29.21 106.65 -12.19
C LEU A 265 -28.69 107.80 -13.04
N ASP A 266 -27.51 107.69 -13.64
CA ASP A 266 -26.94 108.71 -14.52
C ASP A 266 -27.74 108.86 -15.82
N THR A 267 -28.22 107.75 -16.38
CA THR A 267 -29.13 107.79 -17.53
C THR A 267 -30.44 108.51 -17.18
N ILE A 268 -31.00 108.25 -16.00
CA ILE A 268 -32.21 108.95 -15.51
C ILE A 268 -31.92 110.45 -15.35
N LYS A 269 -30.83 110.84 -14.68
CA LYS A 269 -30.43 112.25 -14.51
C LYS A 269 -30.18 112.95 -15.85
N TYR A 270 -29.58 112.27 -16.81
CA TYR A 270 -29.34 112.81 -18.14
C TYR A 270 -30.65 113.02 -18.91
N LEU A 271 -31.62 112.10 -18.76
CA LEU A 271 -32.97 112.28 -19.31
C LEU A 271 -33.71 113.45 -18.64
N GLU A 272 -33.61 113.61 -17.32
CA GLU A 272 -34.16 114.77 -16.59
C GLU A 272 -33.52 116.10 -17.01
N GLY A 273 -32.19 116.13 -17.14
CA GLY A 273 -31.46 117.29 -17.62
C GLY A 273 -31.87 117.65 -19.06
N ARG A 274 -32.04 116.64 -19.92
CA ARG A 274 -32.54 116.81 -21.28
C ARG A 274 -33.96 117.36 -21.27
N THR A 275 -34.94 116.72 -20.62
CA THR A 275 -36.33 117.23 -20.61
C THR A 275 -36.43 118.65 -20.04
N ARG A 276 -35.61 119.02 -19.05
CA ARG A 276 -35.53 120.40 -18.54
C ARG A 276 -34.99 121.39 -19.58
N GLN A 277 -33.96 121.00 -20.34
CA GLN A 277 -33.39 121.81 -21.42
C GLN A 277 -34.39 121.99 -22.57
N TRP A 278 -35.06 120.91 -22.98
CA TRP A 278 -36.16 120.97 -23.95
C TRP A 278 -37.33 121.82 -23.44
N GLY A 279 -37.64 121.75 -22.14
CA GLY A 279 -38.62 122.62 -21.48
C GLY A 279 -38.22 124.10 -21.55
N SER A 280 -36.95 124.42 -21.32
CA SER A 280 -36.44 125.80 -21.45
C SER A 280 -36.50 126.31 -22.89
N VAL A 281 -36.04 125.52 -23.86
CA VAL A 281 -36.14 125.88 -25.29
C VAL A 281 -37.61 126.06 -25.69
N PHE A 282 -38.51 125.19 -25.22
CA PHE A 282 -39.94 125.31 -25.46
C PHE A 282 -40.54 126.59 -24.83
N THR A 283 -40.10 126.97 -23.62
CA THR A 283 -40.52 128.24 -23.01
C THR A 283 -40.00 129.46 -23.78
N CYS A 284 -38.74 129.44 -24.23
CA CYS A 284 -38.19 130.52 -25.06
C CYS A 284 -38.94 130.63 -26.40
N LEU A 285 -39.23 129.51 -27.06
CA LEU A 285 -40.01 129.48 -28.29
C LEU A 285 -41.42 130.05 -28.08
N THR A 286 -42.06 129.72 -26.94
CA THR A 286 -43.39 130.24 -26.57
C THR A 286 -43.37 131.76 -26.37
N VAL A 287 -42.34 132.30 -25.72
CA VAL A 287 -42.17 133.76 -25.53
C VAL A 287 -41.94 134.47 -26.87
N VAL A 288 -41.07 133.94 -27.73
CA VAL A 288 -40.81 134.50 -29.06
C VAL A 288 -42.06 134.50 -29.94
N LEU A 289 -42.84 133.39 -29.93
CA LEU A 289 -44.12 133.32 -30.63
C LEU A 289 -45.16 134.29 -30.02
N GLY A 290 -45.14 134.50 -28.71
CA GLY A 290 -45.96 135.52 -28.03
C GLY A 290 -45.65 136.95 -28.49
N PHE A 291 -44.36 137.31 -28.62
CA PHE A 291 -43.95 138.60 -29.17
C PHE A 291 -44.32 138.75 -30.65
N TYR A 292 -44.16 137.70 -31.46
CA TYR A 292 -44.57 137.71 -32.87
C TYR A 292 -46.09 137.91 -33.02
N ARG A 293 -46.89 137.49 -32.03
CA ARG A 293 -48.34 137.65 -32.03
C ARG A 293 -48.85 139.02 -31.59
N ILE A 294 -48.01 139.84 -30.96
CA ILE A 294 -48.33 141.22 -30.54
C ILE A 294 -47.85 142.25 -31.58
N TRP A 295 -46.93 141.86 -32.47
CA TRP A 295 -46.37 142.71 -33.53
C TRP A 295 -47.11 142.58 -34.88
N MET A 296 -48.10 141.70 -35.00
CA MET A 296 -48.98 141.55 -36.18
C MET A 296 -50.43 141.92 -35.85
#